data_AF-A0A660NZT8-F1
#
_entry.id   AF-A0A660NZT8-F1
#
_cell.length_a   1.000
_cell.length_b   1.000
_cell.length_c   1.000
_cell.angle_alpha   90.00
_cell.angle_beta   90.00
_cell.angle_gamma   90.00
#
_symmetry.space_group_name_H-M   'P 1'
#
loop_
_entity.id
_entity.type
_entity.pdbx_description
1 polymer ?
#
loop_
_entity_poly.entity_id
_entity_poly.type
_entity_poly.pdbx_seq_one_letter_code
_entity_poly.pdbx_strand_id
1 'polypeptide(L)'
;MDDKCFHRLPTGNEKEAMGKAKVFPNPFYYEPSPLARLAVALLQQSLPELKEGKMFGVLIVEYEGKLGYLQAYSGQLEGVSTEGFVPLVFDYLQPNGYFKTHEAEITAMNHEITALKQLGDYEKAMEKLTKLKAEAQQVVAEAQQAMVVAKHLRDERRKEKAIVSDNEQREMIRESQYMKAELHRIK
;
A
#
# COMPACT_ATOMS: atom_id res chain seq x y z
N MET A 1 39.46 7.47 -22.10
CA MET A 1 38.14 8.09 -22.38
C MET A 1 37.78 8.83 -21.12
N ASP A 2 37.57 10.14 -21.17
CA ASP A 2 37.15 10.87 -19.97
C ASP A 2 35.77 10.35 -19.55
N ASP A 3 35.67 9.79 -18.35
CA ASP A 3 34.39 9.42 -17.78
C ASP A 3 33.61 10.71 -17.55
N LYS A 4 32.50 10.88 -18.28
CA LYS A 4 31.67 12.08 -18.22
C LYS A 4 31.15 12.35 -16.80
N CYS A 5 31.05 11.32 -15.96
CA CYS A 5 30.55 11.44 -14.59
C CYS A 5 31.63 11.87 -13.59
N PHE A 6 32.90 11.82 -13.96
CA PHE A 6 34.02 12.19 -13.09
C PHE A 6 34.33 13.69 -13.18
N HIS A 7 34.12 14.40 -12.07
CA HIS A 7 34.38 15.84 -11.98
C HIS A 7 35.67 16.08 -11.19
N ARG A 8 36.62 16.80 -11.80
CA ARG A 8 37.90 17.11 -11.17
C ARG A 8 37.75 18.21 -10.13
N LEU A 9 38.38 18.03 -8.96
CA LEU A 9 38.46 19.11 -7.96
C LEU A 9 39.55 20.13 -8.34
N PRO A 10 39.37 21.43 -8.02
CA PRO A 10 40.40 22.44 -8.20
C PRO A 10 41.68 22.07 -7.42
N THR A 11 42.83 22.10 -8.11
CA THR A 11 44.11 21.65 -7.56
C THR A 11 44.64 22.55 -6.45
N GLY A 12 45.26 21.95 -5.41
CA GLY A 12 46.07 22.69 -4.46
C GLY A 12 46.32 22.01 -3.11
N ASN A 13 45.37 21.21 -2.60
CA ASN A 13 45.44 20.59 -1.26
C ASN A 13 44.89 19.15 -1.22
N GLU A 14 44.77 18.48 -2.38
CA GLU A 14 44.03 17.22 -2.53
C GLU A 14 44.57 16.06 -1.68
N LYS A 15 45.89 15.84 -1.64
CA LYS A 15 46.51 14.76 -0.86
C LYS A 15 46.42 14.99 0.65
N GLU A 16 46.59 16.23 1.08
CA GLU A 16 46.55 16.61 2.50
C GLU A 16 45.12 16.61 3.04
N ALA A 17 44.15 17.00 2.21
CA ALA A 17 42.73 16.92 2.52
C ALA A 17 42.20 15.48 2.48
N MET A 18 42.70 14.61 1.60
CA MET A 18 42.42 13.17 1.61
C MET A 18 42.92 12.49 2.88
N GLY A 19 44.13 12.82 3.34
CA GLY A 19 44.68 12.27 4.59
C GLY A 19 43.84 12.59 5.84
N LYS A 20 43.00 13.64 5.77
CA LYS A 20 42.03 14.01 6.81
C LYS A 20 40.60 13.54 6.50
N ALA A 21 40.30 13.14 5.27
CA ALA A 21 38.98 12.68 4.88
C ALA A 21 38.78 11.25 5.43
N LYS A 22 37.96 11.13 6.47
CA LYS A 22 37.51 9.82 6.95
C LYS A 22 36.72 9.15 5.83
N VAL A 23 37.04 7.88 5.54
CA VAL A 23 36.21 7.01 4.69
C VAL A 23 34.77 7.13 5.18
N PHE A 24 33.84 7.41 4.26
CA PHE A 24 32.41 7.68 4.54
C PHE A 24 31.86 6.66 5.55
N PRO A 25 31.78 7.01 6.85
CA PRO A 25 31.68 5.98 7.89
C PRO A 25 30.23 5.64 8.20
N ASN A 26 29.30 6.54 7.92
CA ASN A 26 27.88 6.44 8.22
C ASN A 26 27.11 7.56 7.47
N PRO A 27 25.92 7.30 6.89
CA PRO A 27 25.08 8.34 6.28
C PRO A 27 24.41 9.35 7.24
N PHE A 28 24.32 9.08 8.55
CA PHE A 28 23.51 9.91 9.47
C PHE A 28 24.30 10.80 10.44
N TYR A 29 25.52 10.39 10.82
CA TYR A 29 26.28 11.05 11.88
C TYR A 29 27.74 11.25 11.48
N TYR A 30 27.95 12.15 10.52
CA TYR A 30 29.28 12.56 10.13
C TYR A 30 29.31 14.05 9.81
N GLU A 31 30.48 14.64 9.96
CA GLU A 31 30.74 15.98 9.46
C GLU A 31 31.32 15.87 8.04
N PRO A 32 30.71 16.52 7.03
CA PRO A 32 31.22 16.49 5.67
C PRO A 32 32.65 17.03 5.61
N SER A 33 33.53 16.30 4.91
CA SER A 33 34.91 16.73 4.73
C SER A 33 35.00 18.06 3.96
N PRO A 34 36.09 18.83 4.11
CA PRO A 34 36.30 20.04 3.31
C PRO A 34 36.18 19.80 1.80
N LEU A 35 36.64 18.63 1.32
CA LEU A 35 36.51 18.22 -0.07
C LEU A 35 35.05 17.99 -0.47
N ALA A 36 34.26 17.32 0.36
CA ALA A 36 32.83 17.12 0.10
C ALA A 36 32.08 18.44 0.04
N ARG A 37 32.37 19.39 0.95
CA ARG A 37 31.77 20.73 0.93
C ARG A 37 32.15 21.52 -0.33
N LEU A 38 33.40 21.43 -0.77
CA LEU A 38 33.86 22.05 -2.02
C LEU A 38 33.14 21.45 -3.23
N ALA A 39 33.06 20.12 -3.33
CA ALA A 39 32.34 19.43 -4.40
C ALA A 39 30.86 19.82 -4.45
N VAL A 40 30.19 19.91 -3.29
CA VAL A 40 28.80 20.38 -3.21
C VAL A 40 28.69 21.83 -3.70
N ALA A 41 29.60 22.72 -3.32
CA ALA A 41 29.57 24.11 -3.77
C ALA A 41 29.74 24.23 -5.30
N LEU A 42 30.62 23.42 -5.89
CA LEU A 42 30.80 23.35 -7.35
C LEU A 42 29.54 22.83 -8.05
N LEU A 43 28.94 21.76 -7.52
CA LEU A 43 27.66 21.24 -8.03
C LEU A 43 26.57 22.31 -7.94
N GLN A 44 26.41 22.97 -6.80
CA GLN A 44 25.40 24.03 -6.61
C GLN A 44 25.53 25.17 -7.62
N GLN A 45 26.76 25.56 -7.99
CA GLN A 45 27.00 26.59 -9.01
C GLN A 45 26.60 26.14 -10.42
N SER A 46 26.63 24.84 -10.71
CA SER A 46 26.26 24.28 -12.01
C SER A 46 24.76 24.02 -12.17
N LEU A 47 24.02 23.97 -11.05
CA LEU A 47 22.59 23.67 -11.07
C LEU A 47 21.78 24.90 -11.50
N PRO A 48 20.76 24.73 -12.37
CA PRO A 48 19.81 25.80 -12.64
C PRO A 48 18.91 26.05 -11.43
N GLU A 49 18.13 27.13 -11.48
CA GLU A 49 17.07 27.35 -10.51
C GLU A 49 16.01 26.25 -10.65
N LEU A 50 15.81 25.49 -9.58
CA LEU A 50 14.87 24.36 -9.57
C LEU A 50 13.50 24.83 -9.09
N LYS A 51 12.44 24.39 -9.76
CA LYS A 51 11.06 24.69 -9.37
C LYS A 51 10.64 24.01 -8.07
N GLU A 52 11.30 22.90 -7.73
CA GLU A 52 10.97 22.06 -6.58
C GLU A 52 12.23 21.70 -5.77
N GLY A 53 12.04 21.42 -4.49
CA GLY A 53 13.12 20.95 -3.61
C GLY A 53 13.67 19.60 -4.08
N LYS A 54 14.97 19.54 -4.38
CA LYS A 54 15.64 18.35 -4.90
C LYS A 54 16.86 18.00 -4.05
N MET A 55 17.09 16.71 -3.81
CA MET A 55 18.30 16.26 -3.12
C MET A 55 19.37 15.91 -4.14
N PHE A 56 20.55 16.50 -3.96
CA PHE A 56 21.76 16.17 -4.70
C PHE A 56 22.81 15.61 -3.76
N GLY A 57 23.63 14.71 -4.27
CA GLY A 57 24.74 14.11 -3.54
C GLY A 57 26.02 14.18 -4.35
N VAL A 58 27.15 14.23 -3.64
CA VAL A 58 28.48 14.07 -4.22
C VAL A 58 29.23 12.96 -3.48
N LEU A 59 30.06 12.22 -4.20
CA LEU A 59 30.96 11.21 -3.64
C LEU A 59 32.38 11.53 -4.07
N ILE A 60 33.26 11.80 -3.10
CA ILE A 60 34.68 11.99 -3.37
C ILE A 60 35.30 10.66 -3.75
N VAL A 61 35.96 10.61 -4.91
CA VAL A 61 36.57 9.40 -5.46
C VAL A 61 37.95 9.69 -6.01
N GLU A 62 38.82 8.68 -5.97
CA GLU A 62 40.04 8.66 -6.77
C GLU A 62 39.79 7.76 -7.98
N TYR A 63 40.01 8.31 -9.18
CA TYR A 63 39.86 7.58 -10.44
C TYR A 63 41.12 7.78 -11.27
N GLU A 64 41.76 6.67 -11.68
CA GLU A 64 43.02 6.69 -12.44
C GLU A 64 44.11 7.60 -11.82
N GLY A 65 44.22 7.59 -10.48
CA GLY A 65 45.20 8.40 -9.75
C GLY A 65 44.85 9.90 -9.64
N LYS A 66 43.65 10.30 -10.08
CA LYS A 66 43.15 11.68 -10.00
C LYS A 66 42.06 11.77 -8.94
N LEU A 67 42.15 12.76 -8.06
CA LEU A 67 41.09 13.06 -7.10
C LEU A 67 39.98 13.88 -7.75
N GLY A 68 38.74 13.48 -7.52
CA GLY A 68 37.56 14.16 -8.02
C GLY A 68 36.30 13.77 -7.25
N TYR A 69 35.15 13.97 -7.87
CA TYR A 69 33.87 13.57 -7.32
C TYR A 69 32.91 13.06 -8.39
N LEU A 70 32.02 12.17 -7.97
CA LEU A 70 30.80 11.82 -8.69
C LEU A 70 29.65 12.64 -8.14
N GLN A 71 28.64 12.92 -8.95
CA GLN A 71 27.42 13.61 -8.53
C GLN A 71 26.18 12.81 -8.89
N ALA A 72 25.16 12.88 -8.02
CA ALA A 72 23.90 12.16 -8.15
C ALA A 72 22.72 13.05 -7.70
N TYR A 73 21.51 12.68 -8.08
CA TYR A 73 20.27 13.32 -7.64
C TYR A 73 19.23 12.27 -7.23
N SER A 74 18.26 12.67 -6.40
CA SER A 74 17.16 11.79 -6.00
C SER A 74 16.05 11.75 -7.05
N GLY A 75 15.46 10.59 -7.33
CA GLY A 75 14.29 10.49 -8.23
C GLY A 75 14.54 11.07 -9.63
N GLN A 76 13.61 11.90 -10.12
CA GLN A 76 13.64 12.43 -11.49
C GLN A 76 14.10 13.89 -11.57
N LEU A 77 14.96 14.22 -12.53
CA LEU A 77 15.41 15.59 -12.76
C LEU A 77 14.74 16.12 -14.03
N GLU A 78 13.75 17.02 -13.88
CA GLU A 78 13.09 17.66 -15.01
C GLU A 78 13.82 18.95 -15.42
N GLY A 79 14.01 19.15 -16.72
CA GLY A 79 14.56 20.41 -17.27
C GLY A 79 16.06 20.63 -17.06
N VAL A 80 16.80 19.63 -16.55
CA VAL A 80 18.26 19.68 -16.39
C VAL A 80 18.89 18.52 -17.15
N SER A 81 20.01 18.76 -17.82
CA SER A 81 20.78 17.68 -18.43
C SER A 81 21.25 16.69 -17.36
N THR A 82 21.02 15.40 -17.60
CA THR A 82 21.58 14.33 -16.77
C THR A 82 23.04 14.03 -17.12
N GLU A 83 23.60 14.73 -18.12
CA GLU A 83 25.01 14.62 -18.48
C GLU A 83 25.90 15.06 -17.30
N GLY A 84 26.86 14.22 -16.94
CA GLY A 84 27.72 14.45 -15.78
C GLY A 84 27.18 13.89 -14.47
N PHE A 85 25.94 13.41 -14.42
CA PHE A 85 25.44 12.65 -13.27
C PHE A 85 25.67 11.15 -13.46
N VAL A 86 25.87 10.45 -12.35
CA VAL A 86 25.89 8.98 -12.39
C VAL A 86 24.56 8.45 -12.93
N PRO A 87 24.58 7.38 -13.75
CA PRO A 87 23.35 6.79 -14.27
C PRO A 87 22.39 6.37 -13.18
N LEU A 88 21.09 6.48 -13.46
CA LEU A 88 20.07 5.91 -12.58
C LEU A 88 20.31 4.41 -12.42
N VAL A 89 20.26 3.94 -11.17
CA VAL A 89 20.33 2.50 -10.88
C VAL A 89 19.16 1.77 -11.54
N PHE A 90 18.00 2.42 -11.59
CA PHE A 90 16.81 1.89 -12.24
C PHE A 90 15.93 3.03 -12.75
N ASP A 91 15.48 2.93 -14.01
CA ASP A 91 14.57 3.88 -14.63
C ASP A 91 13.18 3.25 -14.76
N TYR A 92 12.27 3.62 -13.85
CA TYR A 92 10.90 3.12 -13.82
C TYR A 92 9.96 3.83 -14.80
N LEU A 93 10.43 4.89 -15.49
CA LEU A 93 9.65 5.65 -16.47
C LEU A 93 9.88 5.20 -17.90
N GLN A 94 10.76 4.22 -18.12
CA GLN A 94 10.93 3.60 -19.42
C GLN A 94 9.55 3.18 -19.95
N PRO A 95 9.11 3.71 -21.12
CA PRO A 95 7.76 3.45 -21.62
C PRO A 95 7.43 1.97 -21.75
N ASN A 96 8.44 1.16 -22.08
CA ASN A 96 8.34 -0.30 -22.21
C ASN A 96 9.04 -1.03 -21.04
N GLY A 97 9.31 -0.34 -19.94
CA GLY A 97 9.89 -0.91 -18.74
C GLY A 97 8.87 -1.70 -17.94
N TYR A 98 9.35 -2.50 -16.99
CA TYR A 98 8.53 -3.33 -16.11
C TYR A 98 7.38 -2.56 -15.46
N PHE A 99 7.68 -1.40 -14.86
CA PHE A 99 6.68 -0.61 -14.11
C PHE A 99 5.60 -0.03 -15.01
N LYS A 100 5.95 0.62 -16.12
CA LYS A 100 4.97 1.20 -17.03
C LYS A 100 4.09 0.15 -17.71
N THR A 101 4.66 -1.02 -18.01
CA THR A 101 3.90 -2.15 -18.55
C THR A 101 2.83 -2.63 -17.56
N HIS A 102 3.21 -2.92 -16.31
CA HIS A 102 2.26 -3.40 -15.31
C HIS A 102 1.28 -2.31 -14.82
N GLU A 103 1.69 -1.05 -14.79
CA GLU A 103 0.78 0.08 -14.53
C GLU A 103 -0.33 0.17 -15.58
N ALA A 104 0.00 -0.04 -16.86
CA ALA A 104 -0.97 -0.06 -17.94
C ALA A 104 -1.93 -1.25 -17.83
N GLU A 105 -1.43 -2.44 -17.48
CA GLU A 105 -2.26 -3.64 -17.25
C GLU A 105 -3.26 -3.45 -16.10
N ILE A 106 -2.82 -2.86 -14.98
CA ILE A 106 -3.69 -2.54 -13.84
C ILE A 106 -4.76 -1.53 -14.25
N THR A 107 -4.36 -0.49 -14.97
CA THR A 107 -5.28 0.51 -15.51
C THR A 107 -6.33 -0.12 -16.42
N ALA A 108 -5.93 -1.02 -17.33
CA ALA A 108 -6.82 -1.73 -18.22
C ALA A 108 -7.83 -2.61 -17.45
N MET A 109 -7.36 -3.39 -16.46
CA MET A 109 -8.24 -4.17 -15.60
C MET A 109 -9.27 -3.31 -14.86
N ASN A 110 -8.87 -2.14 -14.35
CA ASN A 110 -9.79 -1.22 -13.69
C ASN A 110 -10.87 -0.68 -14.65
N HIS A 111 -10.49 -0.38 -15.89
CA HIS A 111 -11.46 0.02 -16.92
C HIS A 111 -12.45 -1.11 -17.24
N GLU A 112 -11.98 -2.35 -17.40
CA GLU A 112 -12.85 -3.51 -17.62
C GLU A 112 -13.82 -3.73 -16.46
N ILE A 113 -13.35 -3.69 -15.22
CA ILE A 113 -14.20 -3.81 -14.03
C ILE A 113 -15.26 -2.71 -14.01
N THR A 114 -14.88 -1.48 -14.36
CA THR A 114 -15.82 -0.35 -14.38
C THR A 114 -16.88 -0.53 -15.47
N ALA A 115 -16.47 -0.97 -16.66
CA ALA A 115 -17.39 -1.25 -17.76
C ALA A 115 -18.38 -2.37 -17.40
N LEU A 116 -17.88 -3.47 -16.82
CA LEU A 116 -18.73 -4.59 -16.38
C LEU A 116 -19.74 -4.17 -15.32
N LYS A 117 -19.36 -3.28 -14.40
CA LYS A 117 -20.27 -2.74 -13.38
C LYS A 117 -21.35 -1.82 -13.95
N GLN A 118 -21.11 -1.20 -15.10
CA GLN A 118 -22.07 -0.33 -15.79
C GLN A 118 -23.04 -1.11 -16.70
N LEU A 119 -22.81 -2.40 -16.93
CA LEU A 119 -23.75 -3.23 -17.65
C LEU A 119 -25.05 -3.38 -16.83
N GLY A 120 -26.20 -3.17 -17.47
CA GLY A 120 -27.50 -3.30 -16.81
C GLY A 120 -27.76 -4.68 -16.22
N ASP A 121 -27.08 -5.72 -16.71
CA ASP A 121 -27.17 -7.07 -16.14
C ASP A 121 -26.49 -7.19 -14.77
N TYR A 122 -25.39 -6.46 -14.54
CA TYR A 122 -24.73 -6.40 -13.24
C TYR A 122 -25.64 -5.71 -12.21
N GLU A 123 -26.25 -4.59 -12.58
CA GLU A 123 -27.20 -3.88 -11.73
C GLU A 123 -28.39 -4.76 -11.34
N LYS A 124 -29.04 -5.41 -12.32
CA LYS A 124 -30.12 -6.38 -12.06
C LYS A 124 -29.70 -7.54 -11.16
N ALA A 125 -28.50 -8.08 -11.37
CA ALA A 125 -27.98 -9.16 -10.53
C ALA A 125 -27.75 -8.70 -9.09
N MET A 126 -27.23 -7.49 -8.90
CA MET A 126 -27.02 -6.87 -7.59
C MET A 126 -28.33 -6.54 -6.87
N GLU A 127 -29.33 -6.02 -7.58
CA GLU A 127 -30.67 -5.81 -7.04
C GLU A 127 -31.29 -7.14 -6.59
N LYS A 128 -31.24 -8.17 -7.44
CA LYS A 128 -31.75 -9.51 -7.12
C LYS A 128 -31.04 -10.09 -5.90
N LEU A 129 -29.71 -9.97 -5.82
CA LEU A 129 -28.93 -10.43 -4.68
C LEU A 129 -29.34 -9.71 -3.39
N THR A 130 -29.53 -8.39 -3.47
CA THR A 130 -29.93 -7.56 -2.32
C THR A 130 -31.32 -7.95 -1.82
N LYS A 131 -32.26 -8.16 -2.75
CA LYS A 131 -33.62 -8.61 -2.43
C LYS A 131 -33.61 -9.98 -1.77
N LEU A 132 -32.90 -10.96 -2.35
CA LEU A 132 -32.80 -12.31 -1.78
C LEU A 132 -32.14 -12.31 -0.39
N LYS A 133 -31.13 -11.47 -0.17
CA LYS A 133 -30.51 -11.31 1.16
C LYS A 133 -31.50 -10.73 2.16
N ALA A 134 -32.26 -9.71 1.78
CA ALA A 134 -33.27 -9.11 2.66
C ALA A 134 -34.39 -10.11 2.99
N GLU A 135 -34.89 -10.85 1.99
CA GLU A 135 -35.89 -11.91 2.16
C GLU A 135 -35.37 -13.01 3.10
N ALA A 136 -34.14 -13.50 2.90
CA ALA A 136 -33.54 -14.51 3.76
C ALA A 136 -33.38 -14.01 5.21
N GLN A 137 -32.93 -12.76 5.39
CA GLN A 137 -32.82 -12.15 6.72
C GLN A 137 -34.18 -12.02 7.40
N GLN A 138 -35.22 -11.65 6.65
CA GLN A 138 -36.58 -11.54 7.18
C GLN A 138 -37.10 -12.91 7.65
N VAL A 139 -36.95 -13.96 6.83
CA VAL A 139 -37.40 -15.32 7.20
C VAL A 139 -36.67 -15.82 8.45
N VAL A 140 -35.36 -15.57 8.56
CA VAL A 140 -34.59 -15.92 9.77
C VAL A 140 -35.08 -15.14 10.99
N ALA A 141 -35.36 -13.83 10.84
CA ALA A 141 -35.84 -12.99 11.93
C ALA A 141 -37.23 -13.42 12.41
N GLU A 142 -38.15 -13.71 11.50
CA GLU A 142 -39.50 -14.21 11.81
C GLU A 142 -39.43 -15.55 12.56
N ALA A 143 -38.60 -16.49 12.11
CA ALA A 143 -38.39 -17.76 12.80
C ALA A 143 -37.81 -17.58 14.21
N GLN A 144 -36.87 -16.66 14.40
CA GLN A 144 -36.34 -16.31 15.72
C GLN A 144 -37.41 -15.70 16.63
N GLN A 145 -38.22 -14.78 16.10
CA GLN A 145 -39.30 -14.15 16.87
C GLN A 145 -40.35 -15.17 17.29
N ALA A 146 -40.74 -16.08 16.39
CA ALA A 146 -41.65 -17.19 16.71
C ALA A 146 -41.11 -18.06 17.85
N MET A 147 -39.81 -18.36 17.86
CA MET A 147 -39.17 -19.10 18.96
C MET A 147 -39.22 -18.36 20.29
N VAL A 148 -39.03 -17.04 20.29
CA VAL A 148 -39.13 -16.21 21.50
C VAL A 148 -40.54 -16.23 22.06
N VAL A 149 -41.55 -16.04 21.20
CA VAL A 149 -42.97 -16.09 21.60
C VAL A 149 -43.34 -17.47 22.13
N ALA A 150 -42.97 -18.55 21.44
CA ALA A 150 -43.24 -19.91 21.89
C ALA A 150 -42.55 -20.24 23.22
N LYS A 151 -41.33 -19.73 23.45
CA LYS A 151 -40.66 -19.86 24.75
C LYS A 151 -41.43 -19.14 25.84
N HIS A 152 -41.84 -17.90 25.61
CA HIS A 152 -42.63 -17.12 26.57
C HIS A 152 -43.93 -17.84 26.95
N LEU A 153 -44.67 -18.36 25.96
CA LEU A 153 -45.90 -19.12 26.20
C LEU A 153 -45.67 -20.37 27.05
N ARG A 154 -44.57 -21.10 26.83
CA ARG A 154 -44.20 -22.24 27.68
C ARG A 154 -43.84 -21.82 29.10
N ASP A 155 -43.15 -20.69 29.26
CA ASP A 155 -42.78 -20.16 30.58
C ASP A 155 -44.01 -19.70 31.37
N GLU A 156 -44.99 -19.07 30.73
CA GLU A 156 -46.27 -18.70 31.37
C GLU A 156 -47.09 -19.94 31.78
N ARG A 157 -47.20 -20.95 30.91
CA ARG A 157 -47.89 -22.21 31.24
C ARG A 157 -47.29 -22.92 32.46
N ARG A 158 -45.96 -22.84 32.64
CA ARG A 158 -45.27 -23.39 33.82
C ARG A 158 -45.57 -22.60 35.10
N LYS A 159 -45.85 -21.31 35.00
CA LYS A 159 -46.24 -20.47 36.15
C LYS A 159 -47.70 -20.69 36.54
N GLU A 160 -48.59 -20.80 35.55
CA GLU A 160 -50.03 -20.97 35.77
C GLU A 160 -50.38 -22.36 36.35
N LYS A 161 -49.66 -23.41 35.97
CA LYS A 161 -49.86 -24.77 36.50
C LYS A 161 -48.84 -25.10 37.58
N ALA A 162 -49.30 -25.26 38.82
CA ALA A 162 -48.47 -25.71 39.95
C ALA A 162 -47.83 -27.10 39.72
N ILE A 163 -48.47 -27.97 38.92
CA ILE A 163 -47.92 -29.26 38.49
C ILE A 163 -48.21 -29.42 36.99
N VAL A 164 -47.16 -29.44 36.16
CA VAL A 164 -47.23 -29.77 34.74
C VAL A 164 -47.15 -31.30 34.59
N SER A 165 -48.06 -31.90 33.82
CA SER A 165 -48.02 -33.35 33.55
C SER A 165 -46.78 -33.75 32.76
N ASP A 166 -46.23 -34.94 33.01
CA ASP A 166 -45.11 -35.50 32.25
C ASP A 166 -45.33 -35.51 30.74
N ASN A 167 -46.57 -35.72 30.29
CA ASN A 167 -46.90 -35.70 28.87
C ASN A 167 -46.80 -34.28 28.28
N GLU A 168 -47.31 -33.28 28.99
CA GLU A 168 -47.22 -31.87 28.58
C GLU A 168 -45.77 -31.38 28.57
N GLN A 169 -44.95 -31.82 29.54
CA GLN A 169 -43.53 -31.49 29.59
C GLN A 169 -42.77 -32.08 28.39
N ARG A 170 -43.07 -33.32 27.98
CA ARG A 170 -42.45 -33.95 26.80
C ARG A 170 -42.82 -33.21 25.51
N GLU A 171 -44.08 -32.83 25.34
CA GLU A 171 -44.54 -32.06 24.17
C GLU A 171 -43.85 -30.69 24.10
N MET A 172 -43.71 -29.98 25.22
CA MET A 172 -43.00 -28.69 25.28
C MET A 172 -41.50 -28.81 24.93
N ILE A 173 -40.84 -29.91 25.32
CA ILE A 173 -39.44 -30.18 24.96
C ILE A 173 -39.33 -30.48 23.46
N ARG A 174 -40.24 -31.31 22.93
CA ARG A 174 -40.30 -31.66 21.50
C ARG A 174 -40.51 -30.44 20.63
N GLU A 175 -41.44 -29.56 20.98
CA GLU A 175 -41.68 -28.29 20.28
C GLU A 175 -40.42 -27.42 20.26
N SER A 176 -39.75 -27.26 21.41
CA SER A 176 -38.50 -26.49 21.53
C SER A 176 -37.37 -27.06 20.66
N GLN A 177 -37.20 -28.39 20.66
CA GLN A 177 -36.19 -29.06 19.84
C GLN A 177 -36.49 -28.93 18.34
N TYR A 178 -37.76 -29.09 17.96
CA TYR A 178 -38.22 -28.94 16.58
C TYR A 178 -37.94 -27.53 16.04
N MET A 179 -38.34 -26.49 16.77
CA MET A 179 -38.14 -25.11 16.32
C MET A 179 -36.64 -24.74 16.23
N LYS A 180 -35.80 -25.25 17.14
CA LYS A 180 -34.34 -25.06 17.07
C LYS A 180 -33.73 -25.73 15.83
N ALA A 181 -34.18 -26.94 15.52
CA ALA A 181 -33.73 -27.66 14.32
C ALA A 181 -34.17 -26.95 13.04
N GLU A 182 -35.39 -26.41 13.01
CA GLU A 182 -35.91 -25.69 11.86
C GLU A 182 -35.18 -24.35 11.66
N LEU A 183 -34.91 -23.60 12.73
CA LEU A 183 -34.11 -22.38 12.63
C LEU A 183 -32.68 -22.67 12.11
N HIS A 184 -32.08 -23.80 12.47
CA HIS A 184 -30.78 -24.20 11.95
C HIS A 184 -30.84 -24.53 10.45
N ARG A 185 -31.96 -25.03 9.94
CA ARG A 185 -32.12 -25.32 8.50
C ARG A 185 -32.35 -24.07 7.65
N ILE A 186 -32.95 -23.04 8.27
CA ILE A 186 -33.27 -21.77 7.62
C ILE A 186 -32.04 -20.84 7.53
N LYS A 187 -31.08 -20.97 8.45
CA LYS A 187 -29.82 -20.22 8.47
C LYS A 187 -28.77 -20.84 7.56
#